data_AF-U7UBM9-F1
#
_entry.id   AF-U7UBM9-F1
#
_cell.length_a   1.000
_cell.length_b   1.000
_cell.length_c   1.000
_cell.angle_alpha   90.00
_cell.angle_beta   90.00
_cell.angle_gamma   90.00
#
_symmetry.space_group_name_H-M   'P 1'
#
loop_
_entity.id
_entity.type
_entity.pdbx_description
1 polymer ?
#
loop_
_entity_poly.entity_id
_entity_poly.type
_entity_poly.pdbx_seq_one_letter_code
_entity_poly.pdbx_strand_id
1 'polypeptide(L)'
;MKFKKKKGFTLIELIIVIAIIAVLASIAIPKYQNSNLKAKAAAHNANVVILKNAAASFLADNPNATSISDADILNYIEGGKMPKTYNDGTFKVELDGNKNIIVSPGMVEIKNNNIVETQ
;
A
#
# COMPACT_ATOMS: atom_id res chain seq x y z
N MET A 1 -45.54 -20.86 -39.93
CA MET A 1 -44.71 -20.35 -38.81
C MET A 1 -43.44 -19.73 -39.41
N LYS A 2 -43.29 -18.39 -39.43
CA LYS A 2 -42.10 -17.73 -40.01
C LYS A 2 -40.94 -17.81 -39.01
N PHE A 3 -39.89 -18.58 -39.32
CA PHE A 3 -38.65 -18.57 -38.54
C PHE A 3 -37.93 -17.23 -38.73
N LYS A 4 -37.95 -16.37 -37.71
CA LYS A 4 -37.11 -15.16 -37.69
C LYS A 4 -35.64 -15.61 -37.68
N LYS A 5 -34.87 -15.23 -38.70
CA LYS A 5 -33.41 -15.40 -38.70
C LYS A 5 -32.84 -14.61 -37.53
N LYS A 6 -32.39 -15.30 -36.47
CA LYS A 6 -31.62 -14.67 -35.40
C LYS A 6 -30.26 -14.28 -35.99
N LYS A 7 -29.98 -12.98 -36.08
CA LYS A 7 -28.63 -12.49 -36.40
C LYS A 7 -27.75 -12.76 -35.16
N GLY A 8 -26.91 -13.78 -35.25
CA GLY A 8 -25.86 -14.03 -34.25
C GLY A 8 -24.60 -13.23 -34.57
N PHE A 9 -23.75 -13.06 -33.55
CA PHE A 9 -22.40 -12.52 -33.72
C PHE A 9 -21.56 -13.46 -34.61
N THR A 10 -20.69 -12.88 -35.44
CA THR A 10 -19.72 -13.63 -36.23
C THR A 10 -18.46 -13.93 -35.40
N LEU A 11 -17.79 -15.03 -35.72
CA LEU A 11 -16.50 -15.36 -35.08
C LEU A 11 -15.43 -14.32 -35.40
N ILE A 12 -15.47 -13.73 -36.59
CA ILE A 12 -14.49 -12.71 -37.00
C ILE A 12 -14.64 -11.42 -36.19
N GLU A 13 -15.87 -11.00 -35.89
CA GLU A 13 -16.12 -9.85 -35.00
C GLU A 13 -15.53 -10.09 -33.61
N LEU A 14 -15.67 -11.31 -33.06
CA LEU A 14 -15.08 -11.64 -31.77
C LEU A 14 -13.55 -11.64 -31.81
N ILE A 15 -12.96 -12.18 -32.88
CA ILE A 15 -11.50 -12.27 -33.05
C ILE A 15 -10.85 -10.88 -33.13
N ILE A 16 -11.48 -9.93 -33.84
CA ILE A 16 -10.96 -8.56 -33.93
C ILE A 16 -11.00 -7.87 -32.56
N VAL A 17 -12.07 -8.08 -31.79
CA VAL A 17 -12.21 -7.49 -30.45
C VAL A 17 -11.12 -8.01 -29.50
N ILE A 18 -10.89 -9.32 -29.45
CA ILE A 18 -9.82 -9.87 -28.57
C ILE A 18 -8.43 -9.41 -29.00
N ALA A 19 -8.19 -9.21 -30.30
CA ALA A 19 -6.91 -8.72 -30.81
C ALA A 19 -6.64 -7.29 -30.34
N ILE A 20 -7.65 -6.41 -30.40
CA ILE A 20 -7.53 -5.03 -29.91
C ILE A 20 -7.30 -5.01 -28.39
N ILE A 21 -8.06 -5.81 -27.64
CA ILE A 21 -7.90 -5.92 -26.17
C ILE A 21 -6.49 -6.41 -25.82
N ALA A 22 -5.94 -7.39 -26.55
CA ALA A 22 -4.59 -7.90 -26.30
C ALA A 22 -3.50 -6.82 -26.49
N VAL A 23 -3.61 -6.01 -27.54
CA VAL A 23 -2.68 -4.90 -27.80
C VAL A 23 -2.76 -3.88 -26.66
N LEU A 24 -3.96 -3.44 -26.27
CA LEU A 24 -4.14 -2.49 -25.19
C LEU A 24 -3.64 -3.04 -23.83
N ALA A 25 -3.94 -4.30 -23.54
CA ALA A 25 -3.54 -4.97 -22.30
C ALA A 25 -2.01 -5.06 -22.15
N SER A 26 -1.28 -5.31 -23.25
CA SER A 26 0.18 -5.41 -23.22
C SER A 26 0.88 -4.14 -22.72
N ILE A 27 0.31 -2.96 -23.00
CA ILE A 27 0.83 -1.67 -22.54
C ILE A 27 0.24 -1.31 -21.16
N ALA A 28 -1.04 -1.59 -20.94
CA ALA A 28 -1.76 -1.17 -19.74
C ALA A 28 -1.31 -1.94 -18.48
N ILE A 29 -1.08 -3.26 -18.58
CA ILE A 29 -0.73 -4.11 -17.44
C ILE A 29 0.57 -3.66 -16.74
N PRO A 30 1.73 -3.53 -17.42
CA PRO A 30 2.96 -3.13 -16.75
C PRO A 30 2.88 -1.71 -16.19
N LYS A 31 2.19 -0.79 -16.87
CA LYS A 31 1.96 0.57 -16.38
C LYS A 31 1.13 0.58 -15.10
N TYR A 32 0.06 -0.21 -15.06
CA TYR A 32 -0.80 -0.34 -13.89
C TYR A 32 -0.06 -0.96 -12.71
N GLN A 33 0.74 -2.01 -12.95
CA GLN A 33 1.57 -2.63 -11.91
C GLN A 33 2.54 -1.61 -11.28
N ASN A 34 3.26 -0.83 -12.09
CA ASN A 34 4.16 0.21 -11.58
C ASN A 34 3.41 1.31 -10.81
N SER A 35 2.24 1.73 -11.27
CA SER A 35 1.41 2.73 -10.57
C SER A 35 0.94 2.20 -9.22
N ASN A 36 0.53 0.93 -9.14
CA ASN A 36 0.14 0.30 -7.89
C ASN A 36 1.32 0.18 -6.92
N LEU A 37 2.52 -0.17 -7.40
CA LEU A 37 3.72 -0.20 -6.57
C LEU A 37 4.02 1.19 -5.97
N LYS A 38 3.94 2.25 -6.79
CA LYS A 38 4.09 3.65 -6.34
C LYS A 38 3.06 4.05 -5.29
N ALA A 39 1.80 3.71 -5.51
CA ALA A 39 0.74 3.98 -4.55
C ALA A 39 0.97 3.25 -3.22
N LYS A 40 1.39 1.98 -3.27
CA LYS A 40 1.71 1.18 -2.07
C LYS A 40 2.89 1.76 -1.29
N ALA A 41 3.99 2.11 -1.96
CA ALA A 41 5.15 2.72 -1.32
C ALA A 41 4.83 4.08 -0.69
N ALA A 42 4.07 4.92 -1.40
CA ALA A 42 3.64 6.22 -0.88
C ALA A 42 2.73 6.09 0.36
N ALA A 43 1.74 5.19 0.31
CA ALA A 43 0.87 4.91 1.45
C ALA A 43 1.65 4.35 2.64
N HIS A 44 2.61 3.46 2.39
CA HIS A 44 3.49 2.92 3.43
C HIS A 44 4.29 4.02 4.14
N ASN A 45 4.94 4.89 3.37
CA ASN A 45 5.73 5.97 3.94
C ASN A 45 4.88 6.98 4.71
N ALA A 46 3.67 7.27 4.22
CA ALA A 46 2.71 8.09 4.95
C ALA A 46 2.34 7.45 6.30
N ASN A 47 2.10 6.13 6.32
CA ASN A 47 1.80 5.39 7.54
C ASN A 47 2.98 5.43 8.53
N VAL A 48 4.22 5.31 8.07
CA VAL A 48 5.42 5.44 8.93
C VAL A 48 5.46 6.82 9.60
N VAL A 49 5.18 7.89 8.87
CA VAL A 49 5.15 9.26 9.42
C VAL A 49 4.03 9.43 10.44
N ILE A 50 2.83 8.90 10.15
CA ILE A 50 1.69 8.92 11.08
C ILE A 50 2.09 8.23 12.40
N LEU A 51 2.71 7.05 12.33
CA LEU A 51 3.14 6.30 13.51
C LEU A 51 4.22 7.04 14.30
N LYS A 52 5.20 7.67 13.63
CA LYS A 52 6.21 8.50 14.29
C LYS A 52 5.59 9.67 15.04
N ASN A 53 4.61 10.35 14.44
CA ASN A 53 3.92 11.47 15.06
C ASN A 53 3.05 11.03 16.25
N ALA A 54 2.38 9.88 16.13
CA ALA A 54 1.58 9.32 17.20
C ALA A 54 2.45 8.90 18.39
N ALA A 55 3.59 8.26 18.13
CA ALA A 55 4.58 7.93 19.15
C ALA A 55 5.20 9.19 19.80
N ALA A 56 5.48 10.24 19.02
CA ALA A 56 5.96 11.51 19.56
C ALA A 56 4.94 12.17 20.48
N SER A 57 3.65 12.10 20.13
CA SER A 57 2.54 12.60 20.96
C SER A 57 2.45 11.82 22.27
N PHE A 58 2.56 10.49 22.22
CA PHE A 58 2.61 9.65 23.42
C PHE A 58 3.77 10.01 24.35
N LEU A 59 4.98 10.24 23.81
CA LEU A 59 6.15 10.64 24.60
C LEU A 59 6.02 12.04 25.19
N ALA A 60 5.32 12.95 24.50
CA ALA A 60 5.05 14.28 25.03
C ALA A 60 4.16 14.22 26.28
N ASP A 61 3.15 13.33 26.26
CA ASP A 61 2.27 13.10 27.41
C ASP A 61 2.94 12.24 28.49
N ASN A 62 3.91 11.40 28.12
CA ASN A 62 4.58 10.44 29.00
C ASN A 62 6.11 10.61 28.96
N PRO A 63 6.67 11.71 29.51
CA PRO A 63 8.10 12.06 29.35
C PRO A 63 9.07 11.05 29.97
N ASN A 64 8.60 10.23 30.91
CA ASN A 64 9.39 9.20 31.59
C ASN A 64 9.27 7.81 30.95
N ALA A 65 8.50 7.65 29.88
CA ALA A 65 8.38 6.37 29.19
C ALA A 65 9.74 5.91 28.66
N THR A 66 10.07 4.64 28.93
CA THR A 66 11.31 3.98 28.46
C THR A 66 11.05 2.98 27.33
N SER A 67 9.79 2.68 27.06
CA SER A 67 9.35 1.84 25.95
C SER A 67 8.01 2.36 25.41
N ILE A 68 7.74 2.06 24.14
CA ILE A 68 6.44 2.26 23.50
C ILE A 68 5.97 0.88 23.07
N SER A 69 4.71 0.55 23.37
CA SER A 69 4.05 -0.63 22.83
C SER A 69 2.98 -0.23 21.82
N ASP A 70 2.59 -1.17 20.96
CA ASP A 70 1.53 -0.95 19.96
C ASP A 70 0.20 -0.47 20.59
N ALA A 71 -0.11 -0.91 21.81
CA ALA A 71 -1.30 -0.52 22.58
C ALA A 71 -1.28 0.96 22.99
N ASP A 72 -0.10 1.49 23.29
CA ASP A 72 0.06 2.86 23.80
C ASP A 72 -0.27 3.89 22.72
N ILE A 73 0.04 3.56 21.46
CA ILE A 73 -0.06 4.45 20.30
C ILE A 73 -1.45 4.42 19.67
N LEU A 74 -2.22 3.35 19.91
CA LEU A 74 -3.57 3.17 19.35
C LEU A 74 -4.50 4.35 19.67
N ASN A 75 -4.34 4.99 20.83
CA ASN A 75 -5.12 6.16 21.23
C ASN A 75 -4.69 7.47 20.54
N TYR A 76 -3.50 7.49 19.94
CA TYR A 76 -2.92 8.65 19.25
C TYR A 76 -3.03 8.54 17.73
N ILE A 77 -3.69 7.49 17.23
CA ILE A 77 -3.95 7.28 15.80
C ILE A 77 -5.45 7.41 15.55
N GLU A 78 -5.82 8.24 14.58
CA GLU A 78 -7.21 8.41 14.19
C GLU A 78 -7.83 7.07 13.75
N GLY A 79 -8.98 6.73 14.33
CA GLY A 79 -9.69 5.48 14.05
C GLY A 79 -9.25 4.28 14.88
N GLY A 80 -8.29 4.43 15.80
CA GLY A 80 -7.95 3.41 16.80
C GLY A 80 -7.50 2.08 16.22
N LYS A 81 -6.88 2.10 15.03
CA LYS A 81 -6.41 0.91 14.32
C LYS A 81 -5.02 1.17 13.76
N MET A 82 -4.15 0.18 13.90
CA MET A 82 -2.84 0.26 13.26
C MET A 82 -2.95 0.22 11.73
N PRO A 83 -2.26 1.13 11.03
CA PRO A 83 -2.13 1.04 9.59
C PRO A 83 -1.33 -0.21 9.19
N LYS A 84 -1.56 -0.69 7.97
CA LYS A 84 -0.83 -1.84 7.42
C LYS A 84 0.39 -1.40 6.61
N THR A 85 1.37 -2.28 6.55
CA THR A 85 2.54 -2.12 5.67
C THR A 85 2.14 -2.40 4.20
N TYR A 86 3.06 -2.14 3.26
CA TYR A 86 2.79 -2.32 1.82
C TYR A 86 2.50 -3.79 1.41
N ASN A 87 2.89 -4.74 2.26
CA ASN A 87 2.70 -6.19 2.11
C ASN A 87 1.64 -6.74 3.09
N ASP A 88 0.72 -5.90 3.56
CA ASP A 88 -0.36 -6.27 4.49
C ASP A 88 0.10 -6.79 5.87
N GLY A 89 1.36 -6.54 6.23
CA GLY A 89 1.92 -6.79 7.55
C GLY A 89 1.64 -5.68 8.56
N THR A 90 2.25 -5.80 9.73
CA THR A 90 2.11 -4.88 10.86
C THR A 90 3.37 -4.03 11.02
N PHE A 91 3.19 -2.76 11.39
CA PHE A 91 4.29 -1.96 11.90
C PHE A 91 4.54 -2.24 13.37
N LYS A 92 5.78 -2.06 13.81
CA LYS A 92 6.19 -1.98 15.20
C LYS A 92 6.79 -0.61 15.43
N VAL A 93 6.52 -0.02 16.57
CA VAL A 93 7.12 1.23 16.97
C VAL A 93 7.85 1.03 18.29
N GLU A 94 9.13 1.34 18.30
CA GLU A 94 10.03 1.08 19.41
C GLU A 94 10.83 2.36 19.73
N LEU A 95 11.34 2.44 20.95
CA LEU A 95 12.33 3.43 21.34
C LEU A 95 13.72 2.79 21.27
N ASP A 96 14.64 3.47 20.61
CA ASP A 96 16.07 3.15 20.75
C ASP A 96 16.55 3.47 22.18
N GLY A 97 17.73 2.96 22.55
CA GLY A 97 18.41 3.27 23.82
C GLY A 97 18.66 4.78 24.03
N ASN A 98 18.58 5.56 22.96
CA ASN A 98 18.68 7.03 22.97
C ASN A 98 17.32 7.75 22.97
N LYS A 99 16.20 7.04 23.24
CA LYS A 99 14.81 7.54 23.18
C LYS A 99 14.37 8.06 21.80
N ASN A 100 15.05 7.62 20.74
CA ASN A 100 14.63 7.93 19.37
C ASN A 100 13.49 6.99 18.96
N ILE A 101 12.46 7.53 18.30
CA ILE A 101 11.34 6.74 17.78
C ILE A 101 11.78 6.01 16.52
N ILE A 102 11.74 4.68 16.57
CA ILE A 102 11.99 3.78 15.44
C ILE A 102 10.67 3.15 15.03
N VAL A 103 10.36 3.18 13.74
CA VAL A 103 9.21 2.46 13.16
C VAL A 103 9.77 1.42 12.20
N SER A 104 9.41 0.17 12.43
CA SER A 104 9.87 -1.01 11.67
C SER A 104 8.67 -1.75 11.11
N PRO A 105 8.61 -2.08 9.80
CA PRO A 105 9.55 -1.67 8.76
C PRO A 105 9.57 -0.15 8.54
N GLY A 106 10.73 0.36 8.13
CA GLY A 106 11.00 1.78 7.92
C GLY A 106 10.41 2.32 6.62
N MET A 107 10.84 3.51 6.21
CA MET A 107 10.42 4.06 4.92
C MET A 107 10.93 3.18 3.77
N VAL A 108 10.19 3.13 2.67
CA VAL A 108 10.50 2.33 1.50
C VAL A 108 10.63 3.19 0.25
N GLU A 109 11.45 2.73 -0.69
CA GLU A 109 11.64 3.29 -2.01
C GLU A 109 11.37 2.23 -3.08
N ILE A 110 11.13 2.67 -4.31
CA ILE A 110 10.97 1.77 -5.45
C ILE A 110 12.26 1.75 -6.25
N LYS A 111 12.89 0.58 -6.32
CA LYS A 111 14.06 0.33 -7.15
C LYS A 111 13.81 -0.89 -8.02
N ASN A 112 14.05 -0.76 -9.33
CA ASN A 112 13.90 -1.85 -10.31
C ASN A 112 12.55 -2.57 -10.22
N ASN A 113 11.44 -1.83 -10.16
CA ASN A 113 10.07 -2.34 -10.01
C ASN A 113 9.81 -3.17 -8.74
N ASN A 114 10.66 -3.04 -7.72
CA ASN A 114 10.46 -3.65 -6.42
C ASN A 114 10.49 -2.60 -5.31
N ILE A 115 9.74 -2.85 -4.25
CA ILE A 115 9.77 -2.04 -3.04
C ILE A 115 10.95 -2.52 -2.19
N VAL A 116 11.82 -1.59 -1.80
CA VAL A 116 13.00 -1.83 -0.97
C VAL A 116 12.97 -0.88 0.21
N GLU A 117 13.38 -1.36 1.40
CA GLU A 117 13.51 -0.49 2.57
C GLU A 117 14.68 0.49 2.38
N THR A 118 14.43 1.75 2.73
CA THR A 118 15.44 2.79 2.83
C THR A 118 16.10 2.64 4.20
N GLN A 119 17.39 2.29 4.21
CA GLN A 119 18.21 2.25 5.43
C GLN A 119 18.42 3.66 5.98
#